data_AF-A0A843CG22-F1
#
_entry.id   AF-A0A843CG22-F1
#
_cell.length_a   1.000
_cell.length_b   1.000
_cell.length_c   1.000
_cell.angle_alpha   90.00
_cell.angle_beta   90.00
_cell.angle_gamma   90.00
#
_symmetry.space_group_name_H-M   'P 1'
#
loop_
_entity.id
_entity.type
_entity.pdbx_description
1 polymer ?
#
loop_
_entity_poly.entity_id
_entity_poly.type
_entity_poly.pdbx_seq_one_letter_code
_entity_poly.pdbx_strand_id
1 'polypeptide(L)' 'MGLTEVEEAQLLNYLKATQMRVGLLLNFGKKSVEVKRRIL' A
#
# COMPACT_ATOMS: atom_id res chain seq x y z
N MET A 1 -11.00 3.24 -11.19
CA MET A 1 -10.63 3.00 -9.79
C MET A 1 -9.22 2.45 -9.75
N GLY A 2 -8.37 2.99 -8.87
CA GLY A 2 -6.96 2.60 -8.72
C GLY A 2 -6.46 3.07 -7.37
N LEU A 3 -5.22 2.71 -7.00
CA LEU A 3 -4.61 3.12 -5.75
C LEU A 3 -4.50 4.65 -5.66
N THR A 4 -5.09 5.24 -4.64
CA THR A 4 -5.02 6.67 -4.31
C THR A 4 -4.12 6.88 -3.09
N GLU A 5 -4.05 8.13 -2.63
CA GLU A 5 -3.33 8.49 -1.40
C GLU A 5 -4.01 7.93 -0.14
N VAL A 6 -5.31 7.60 -0.20
CA VAL A 6 -6.06 7.04 0.94
C VAL A 6 -5.55 5.64 1.29
N GLU A 7 -5.38 4.75 0.30
CA GLU A 7 -4.87 3.39 0.53
C GLU A 7 -3.43 3.43 1.05
N GLU A 8 -2.65 4.42 0.66
CA GLU A 8 -1.28 4.63 1.13
C GLU A 8 -1.23 5.10 2.58
N ALA A 9 -2.09 6.06 2.96
CA ALA A 9 -2.22 6.49 4.35
C ALA A 9 -2.68 5.35 5.26
N GLN A 10 -3.62 4.51 4.80
CA GLN A 10 -4.02 3.31 5.52
C GLN A 10 -2.86 2.34 5.72
N LEU A 11 -2.10 2.04 4.65
CA LEU A 11 -0.93 1.16 4.76
C LEU A 11 0.06 1.66 5.81
N LEU A 12 0.37 2.96 5.82
CA LEU A 12 1.28 3.56 6.81
C LEU A 12 0.75 3.44 8.25
N ASN A 13 -0.55 3.58 8.46
CA ASN A 13 -1.16 3.38 9.77
C ASN A 13 -1.04 1.92 10.25
N TYR A 14 -1.27 0.96 9.35
CA TYR A 14 -1.09 -0.45 9.68
C TYR A 14 0.37 -0.78 10.00
N LEU A 15 1.32 -0.31 9.19
CA LEU A 15 2.74 -0.52 9.45
C LEU A 15 3.17 0.03 10.83
N LYS A 16 2.67 1.21 11.24
CA LYS A 16 2.88 1.75 12.58
C LYS A 16 2.26 0.87 13.66
N ALA A 17 1.00 0.47 13.48
CA ALA A 17 0.26 -0.32 14.48
C ALA A 17 0.84 -1.74 14.67
N THR A 18 1.36 -2.35 13.61
CA THR A 18 1.95 -3.70 13.64
C THR A 18 3.46 -3.71 13.87
N GLN A 19 4.08 -2.53 14.00
CA GLN A 19 5.54 -2.35 14.08
C GLN A 19 6.31 -2.99 12.90
N MET A 20 5.65 -3.14 11.76
CA MET A 20 6.26 -3.65 10.53
C MET A 20 6.91 -2.51 9.77
N ARG A 21 8.08 -2.77 9.16
CA ARG A 21 8.84 -1.74 8.42
C ARG A 21 8.48 -1.62 6.96
N VAL A 22 7.88 -2.65 6.36
CA VAL A 22 7.66 -2.72 4.90
C VAL A 22 6.24 -3.16 4.61
N GLY A 23 5.58 -2.43 3.71
CA GLY A 23 4.24 -2.73 3.22
C GLY A 23 4.17 -2.67 1.70
N LEU A 24 3.26 -3.47 1.12
CA LEU A 24 2.98 -3.50 -0.31
C LEU A 24 1.51 -3.17 -0.56
N LEU A 25 1.25 -2.27 -1.49
CA LEU A 25 -0.06 -2.08 -2.11
C LEU A 25 -0.05 -2.72 -3.48
N LEU A 26 -1.08 -3.52 -3.76
CA LEU A 26 -1.25 -4.23 -5.02
C LEU A 26 -2.55 -3.79 -5.69
N ASN A 27 -2.48 -3.36 -6.94
CA ASN A 27 -3.65 -3.02 -7.75
C ASN A 27 -3.88 -4.08 -8.83
N PHE A 28 -4.93 -4.88 -8.66
CA PHE A 28 -5.34 -5.90 -9.64
C PHE A 28 -6.39 -5.39 -10.64
N GLY A 29 -6.85 -4.13 -10.50
CA GLY A 29 -7.89 -3.55 -11.36
C GLY A 29 -7.39 -3.02 -12.71
N LYS A 30 -6.13 -3.28 -13.06
CA LYS A 30 -5.46 -2.84 -14.29
C LYS A 30 -5.07 -4.05 -15.12
N LYS A 31 -4.71 -3.83 -16.40
CA LYS A 31 -4.27 -4.89 -17.32
C LYS A 31 -3.08 -5.71 -16.77
N SER A 32 -2.29 -5.09 -15.90
CA SER A 32 -1.18 -5.70 -15.16
C SER A 32 -1.26 -5.31 -13.69
N VAL A 33 -0.72 -6.14 -12.81
CA VAL A 33 -0.62 -5.82 -11.39
C VAL A 33 0.29 -4.61 -11.20
N GLU A 34 -0.22 -3.55 -10.59
CA GLU A 34 0.62 -2.44 -10.13
C GLU A 34 1.04 -2.70 -8.67
N VAL A 35 2.30 -2.44 -8.37
CA VAL A 35 2.86 -2.66 -7.03
C VAL A 35 3.46 -1.36 -6.52
N LYS A 36 3.05 -0.92 -5.32
CA LYS A 36 3.70 0.17 -4.59
C LYS A 36 4.27 -0.36 -3.29
N ARG A 37 5.56 -0.13 -3.09
CA ARG A 37 6.27 -0.46 -1.83
C ARG A 37 6.37 0.78 -0.95
N ARG A 38 6.14 0.61 0.36
CA ARG A 38 6.39 1.63 1.38
C ARG A 38 7.29 1.09 2.47
N ILE A 39 8.13 1.99 2.99
CA ILE A 39 9.03 1.74 4.11
C ILE A 39 8.67 2.76 5.18
N LEU A 40 8.59 2.30 6.43
CA LEU A 40 8.43 3.16 7.61
C LEU A 40 9.78 3.47 8.26
#